data_AF-A0A1I0HKL1-F1
#
_entry.id   AF-A0A1I0HKL1-F1
#
_cell.length_a   1.000
_cell.length_b   1.000
_cell.length_c   1.000
_cell.angle_alpha   90.00
_cell.angle_beta   90.00
_cell.angle_gamma   90.00
#
_symmetry.space_group_name_H-M   'P 1'
#
loop_
_entity.id
_entity.type
_entity.pdbx_description
1 polymer ?
#
loop_
_entity_poly.entity_id
_entity_poly.type
_entity_poly.pdbx_seq_one_letter_code
_entity_poly.pdbx_strand_id
1 'polypeptide(L)'
;MFPCIKCGVCCKNINKIHELKDYDTGNGTCVHLTEDNLCDIYAERPDLCNVEKMFEQFKDKMSKDEYYRLNVEMCKKLQEEYNKRISDG
;
A
#
# COMPACT_ATOMS: atom_id res chain seq x y z
N MET A 1 -15.83 -2.92 0.00
CA MET A 1 -14.72 -1.98 0.28
C MET A 1 -13.47 -2.79 0.59
N PHE A 2 -12.27 -2.35 0.17
CA PHE A 2 -11.04 -3.06 0.54
C PHE A 2 -10.81 -2.97 2.07
N PRO A 3 -10.59 -4.09 2.81
CA PRO A 3 -10.57 -4.12 4.26
C PRO A 3 -9.21 -3.67 4.85
N CYS A 4 -8.79 -2.45 4.55
CA CYS A 4 -7.55 -1.89 5.07
C CYS A 4 -7.67 -1.56 6.57
N ILE A 5 -6.72 -2.08 7.37
CA ILE A 5 -6.63 -1.80 8.81
C ILE A 5 -5.79 -0.55 9.14
N LYS A 6 -5.39 0.22 8.11
CA LYS A 6 -4.61 1.47 8.25
C LYS A 6 -3.29 1.30 9.01
N CYS A 7 -2.58 0.18 8.78
CA CYS A 7 -1.29 -0.10 9.43
C CYS A 7 -0.10 0.75 8.89
N GLY A 8 -0.29 1.50 7.80
CA GLY A 8 0.76 2.32 7.18
C GLY A 8 1.85 1.54 6.44
N VAL A 9 1.89 0.20 6.49
CA VAL A 9 3.00 -0.60 5.94
C VAL A 9 3.22 -0.41 4.43
N CYS A 10 2.16 -0.16 3.65
CA CYS A 10 2.33 0.19 2.23
C CYS A 10 3.12 1.48 2.03
N CYS A 11 2.89 2.49 2.86
CA CYS A 11 3.64 3.74 2.85
C CYS A 11 5.07 3.57 3.38
N LYS A 12 5.30 2.64 4.32
CA LYS A 12 6.64 2.28 4.85
C LYS A 12 7.45 1.34 3.94
N ASN A 13 6.92 1.06 2.74
CA ASN A 13 7.56 0.24 1.71
C ASN A 13 7.36 0.88 0.33
N ILE A 14 7.27 2.20 0.27
CA ILE A 14 6.96 2.93 -0.97
C ILE A 14 8.05 2.70 -2.02
N ASN A 15 9.29 2.46 -1.59
CA ASN A 15 10.42 2.12 -2.46
C ASN A 15 10.24 0.84 -3.29
N LYS A 16 9.28 -0.02 -2.94
CA LYS A 16 8.95 -1.22 -3.73
C LYS A 16 8.14 -0.90 -5.00
N ILE A 17 7.68 0.35 -5.17
CA ILE A 17 6.84 0.78 -6.29
C ILE A 17 7.61 1.88 -7.05
N HIS A 18 8.20 1.52 -8.19
CA HIS A 18 9.08 2.41 -8.95
C HIS A 18 8.39 3.72 -9.37
N GLU A 19 7.11 3.63 -9.74
CA GLU A 19 6.26 4.74 -10.16
C GLU A 19 5.99 5.74 -9.03
N LEU A 20 6.24 5.36 -7.77
CA LEU A 20 6.04 6.19 -6.58
C LEU A 20 7.36 6.66 -5.96
N LYS A 21 8.48 6.59 -6.69
CA LYS A 21 9.80 7.02 -6.20
C LYS A 21 9.84 8.45 -5.69
N ASP A 22 9.06 9.36 -6.27
CA ASP A 22 9.05 10.79 -5.89
C ASP A 22 8.34 11.02 -4.54
N TYR A 23 7.64 9.99 -4.03
CA TYR A 23 7.05 9.99 -2.70
C TYR A 23 8.00 9.41 -1.64
N ASP A 24 9.15 8.82 -2.01
CA ASP A 24 10.08 8.23 -1.06
C ASP A 24 10.96 9.31 -0.41
N THR A 25 11.03 9.31 0.93
CA THR A 25 11.97 10.13 1.71
C THR A 25 13.43 9.69 1.56
N GLY A 26 13.69 8.59 0.83
CA GLY A 26 15.00 7.99 0.62
C GLY A 26 15.29 6.81 1.55
N ASN A 27 14.39 6.50 2.48
CA ASN A 27 14.50 5.35 3.40
C ASN A 27 13.42 4.27 3.16
N GLY A 28 12.62 4.40 2.10
CA GLY A 28 11.50 3.52 1.81
C GLY A 28 10.17 3.93 2.44
N THR A 29 10.12 5.08 3.13
CA THR A 29 8.91 5.65 3.72
C THR A 29 8.39 6.81 2.88
N CYS A 30 7.08 6.79 2.63
CA CYS A 30 6.35 7.84 1.96
C CYS A 30 6.42 9.18 2.73
N VAL A 31 6.71 10.28 2.03
CA VAL A 31 6.73 11.66 2.57
C VAL A 31 5.41 12.10 3.22
N HIS A 32 4.30 11.47 2.83
CA HIS A 32 2.93 11.78 3.27
C HIS A 32 2.42 10.89 4.40
N LEU A 33 3.26 9.98 4.91
CA LEU A 33 2.90 9.13 6.04
C LEU A 33 2.97 9.93 7.35
N THR A 34 1.86 9.98 8.08
CA THR A 34 1.80 10.60 9.41
C THR A 34 2.22 9.63 10.51
N GLU A 35 2.53 10.17 11.69
CA GLU A 35 2.86 9.39 12.91
C GLU A 35 1.75 8.39 13.30
N ASP A 36 0.49 8.72 13.00
CA ASP A 36 -0.68 7.85 13.24
C ASP A 36 -0.88 6.76 12.17
N ASN A 37 0.09 6.55 11.28
CA ASN A 37 0.04 5.64 10.13
C ASN A 37 -1.04 6.00 9.08
N LEU A 38 -1.44 7.27 9.03
CA LEU A 38 -2.38 7.79 8.05
C LEU A 38 -1.65 8.53 6.92
N CYS A 39 -2.38 8.85 5.85
CA CYS A 39 -1.85 9.64 4.74
C CYS A 39 -2.47 11.04 4.81
N ASP A 40 -1.64 12.08 4.81
CA ASP A 40 -2.09 13.48 4.87
C ASP A 40 -2.81 13.94 3.58
N ILE A 41 -2.49 13.32 2.44
CA ILE A 41 -3.16 13.51 1.13
C ILE A 41 -4.11 12.36 0.80
N TYR A 42 -4.75 11.72 1.79
CA TYR A 42 -5.51 10.48 1.55
C TYR A 42 -6.56 10.61 0.43
N ALA A 43 -7.25 11.75 0.31
CA ALA A 43 -8.26 11.94 -0.73
C ALA A 43 -7.64 12.10 -2.14
N GLU A 44 -6.46 12.73 -2.21
CA GLU A 44 -5.71 13.03 -3.43
C GLU A 44 -4.63 11.98 -3.74
N ARG A 45 -4.53 10.92 -2.93
CA ARG A 45 -3.50 9.90 -3.06
C ARG A 45 -3.45 9.32 -4.49
N PRO A 46 -2.26 8.95 -4.99
CA PRO A 46 -2.12 8.33 -6.30
C PRO A 46 -3.04 7.11 -6.45
N ASP A 47 -3.52 6.87 -7.67
CA ASP A 47 -4.38 5.72 -7.94
C ASP A 47 -3.69 4.40 -7.57
N LEU A 48 -2.37 4.29 -7.75
CA LEU A 48 -1.55 3.16 -7.30
C LEU A 48 -1.67 2.88 -5.79
N CYS A 49 -1.92 3.91 -4.97
CA CYS A 49 -2.17 3.79 -3.53
C CYS A 49 -3.65 3.51 -3.19
N ASN A 50 -4.51 3.37 -4.20
CA ASN A 50 -5.95 3.19 -4.06
C ASN A 50 -6.40 1.88 -4.74
N VAL A 51 -6.42 0.80 -3.95
CA VAL A 51 -6.85 -0.54 -4.39
C VAL A 51 -8.18 -0.51 -5.15
N GLU A 52 -9.16 0.29 -4.70
CA GLU A 52 -10.47 0.32 -5.35
C GLU A 52 -10.44 0.97 -6.72
N LYS A 53 -9.67 2.06 -6.89
CA LYS A 53 -9.49 2.69 -8.20
C LYS A 53 -8.66 1.82 -9.13
N MET A 54 -7.63 1.15 -8.61
CA MET A 54 -6.80 0.26 -9.43
C MET A 54 -7.59 -0.91 -9.99
N PHE A 55 -8.65 -1.37 -9.32
CA PHE A 55 -9.54 -2.40 -9.87
C PHE A 55 -10.09 -2.05 -11.26
N GLU A 56 -10.28 -0.76 -11.58
CA GLU A 56 -10.74 -0.34 -12.91
C GLU A 56 -9.80 -0.80 -14.05
N GLN A 57 -8.51 -1.01 -13.75
CA GLN A 57 -7.52 -1.53 -14.70
C GLN A 57 -7.55 -3.06 -14.85
N PHE A 58 -8.25 -3.76 -13.95
CA PHE A 58 -8.31 -5.23 -13.88
C PHE A 58 -9.72 -5.81 -14.02
N LYS A 59 -10.74 -4.96 -14.13
CA LYS A 59 -12.15 -5.39 -14.19
C LYS A 59 -12.49 -6.35 -15.34
N ASP A 60 -11.74 -6.28 -16.45
CA ASP A 60 -11.92 -7.18 -17.60
C ASP A 60 -11.17 -8.51 -17.43
N LYS A 61 -10.33 -8.64 -16.40
CA LYS A 61 -9.46 -9.80 -16.16
C LYS A 61 -9.90 -10.66 -14.98
N MET A 62 -10.57 -10.08 -13.99
CA MET A 62 -11.00 -10.79 -12.78
C MET A 62 -12.16 -10.10 -12.09
N SER A 63 -12.86 -10.83 -11.22
CA SER A 63 -13.89 -10.26 -10.36
C SER A 63 -13.30 -9.31 -9.31
N LYS A 64 -14.11 -8.40 -8.80
CA LYS A 64 -13.73 -7.50 -7.69
C LYS A 64 -13.35 -8.28 -6.43
N ASP A 65 -14.06 -9.37 -6.15
CA ASP A 65 -13.79 -10.23 -4.98
C ASP A 65 -12.44 -10.95 -5.10
N GLU A 66 -12.13 -11.48 -6.28
CA GLU A 66 -10.82 -12.08 -6.56
C GLU A 66 -9.70 -11.05 -6.45
N TYR A 67 -9.89 -9.87 -7.02
CA TYR A 67 -8.93 -8.78 -6.93
C TYR A 67 -8.66 -8.36 -5.48
N TYR A 68 -9.71 -8.22 -4.65
CA TYR A 68 -9.56 -7.92 -3.23
C TYR A 68 -8.90 -9.05 -2.45
N ARG A 69 -9.23 -10.32 -2.74
CA ARG A 69 -8.58 -11.48 -2.12
C ARG A 69 -7.07 -11.45 -2.35
N LEU A 70 -6.64 -11.22 -3.59
CA LEU A 70 -5.23 -11.13 -3.95
C LEU A 70 -4.53 -9.93 -3.27
N ASN A 71 -5.18 -8.77 -3.24
CA ASN A 71 -4.63 -7.59 -2.56
C ASN A 71 -4.51 -7.80 -1.04
N VAL A 72 -5.46 -8.49 -0.40
CA VAL A 72 -5.38 -8.84 1.02
C VAL A 72 -4.22 -9.80 1.29
N GLU A 73 -4.03 -10.80 0.42
CA GLU A 73 -2.90 -11.73 0.53
C GLU A 73 -1.55 -11.01 0.44
N MET A 74 -1.39 -10.13 -0.54
CA MET A 74 -0.17 -9.32 -0.69
C MET A 74 0.02 -8.33 0.47
N CYS A 75 -1.07 -7.74 0.98
CA CYS A 75 -1.03 -6.86 2.15
C CYS A 75 -0.50 -7.59 3.39
N LYS A 76 -0.97 -8.82 3.64
CA LYS A 76 -0.48 -9.67 4.75
C LYS A 76 1.00 -10.02 4.60
N LYS A 77 1.41 -10.48 3.41
CA LYS A 77 2.82 -10.77 3.10
C LYS A 77 3.72 -9.56 3.37
N LEU A 78 3.29 -8.38 2.92
CA LEU A 78 4.05 -7.15 3.14
C LEU A 78 4.15 -6.77 4.63
N GLN A 79 3.07 -6.96 5.40
CA GLN A 79 3.08 -6.77 6.86
C GLN A 79 4.05 -7.73 7.56
N GLU A 80 4.03 -9.01 7.21
CA GLU A 80 4.93 -10.02 7.76
C GLU A 80 6.40 -9.69 7.46
N GLU A 81 6.73 -9.32 6.22
CA GLU A 81 8.08 -8.90 5.82
C GLU A 81 8.55 -7.63 6.54
N TYR A 82 7.65 -6.68 6.77
CA TYR A 82 7.95 -5.48 7.54
C TYR A 82 8.22 -5.81 9.01
N ASN A 83 7.41 -6.66 9.63
CA ASN A 83 7.59 -7.05 11.03
C ASN A 83 8.88 -7.85 11.26
N LYS A 84 9.26 -8.73 10.32
CA LYS A 84 10.54 -9.45 10.36
C LYS A 84 11.72 -8.47 10.34
N ARG A 85 11.71 -7.52 9.40
CA ARG A 85 12.76 -6.48 9.30
C ARG A 85 12.95 -5.66 10.57
N ILE A 86 11.87 -5.37 11.31
CA ILE A 86 11.96 -4.66 12.60
C ILE A 86 12.43 -5.58 13.72
N SER A 87 12.07 -6.86 13.68
CA SER A 87 12.45 -7.82 14.73
C SER A 87 13.92 -8.23 14.64
N ASP A 88 14.50 -8.17 13.44
CA ASP A 88 15.90 -8.51 13.17
C ASP A 88 16.85 -7.30 13.27
N GLY A 89 16.32 -6.09 13.50
CA GLY A 89 17.03 -4.81 13.48
C GLY A 89 17.28 -4.19 14.85
#